data_AF-A0A6M4GT46-F1
#
_entry.id   AF-A0A6M4GT46-F1
#
_cell.length_a   1.000
_cell.length_b   1.000
_cell.length_c   1.000
_cell.angle_alpha   90.00
_cell.angle_beta   90.00
_cell.angle_gamma   90.00
#
_symmetry.space_group_name_H-M   'P 1'
#
loop_
_entity.id
_entity.type
_entity.pdbx_description
1 polymer ?
#
loop_
_entity_poly.entity_id
_entity_poly.type
_entity_poly.pdbx_seq_one_letter_code
_entity_poly.pdbx_strand_id
1 'polypeptide(L)'
;MDCWHREIDKAGSEDEVVMSAKDYLVLWSPHELQALTHEERAPKIDDGTDIVHLERRLAEGCYDMPPQSEHLEELVTYFWHAASRIRELRRAA
;
A
#
# COMPACT_ATOMS: atom_id res chain seq x y z
N MET A 1 6.99 7.88 -9.18
CA MET A 1 5.83 8.47 -8.49
C MET A 1 6.24 8.89 -7.07
N ASP A 2 7.37 9.62 -6.92
CA ASP A 2 8.07 9.82 -5.62
C ASP A 2 7.36 10.74 -4.62
N CYS A 3 6.37 11.51 -5.07
CA CYS A 3 5.63 12.42 -4.21
C CYS A 3 4.82 11.68 -3.13
N TRP A 4 4.30 10.50 -3.44
CA TRP A 4 3.46 9.71 -2.54
C TRP A 4 4.25 9.13 -1.37
N HIS A 5 5.50 8.70 -1.60
CA HIS A 5 6.39 8.30 -0.52
C HIS A 5 6.75 9.49 0.40
N ARG A 6 6.92 10.68 -0.16
CA ARG A 6 7.15 11.88 0.67
C ARG A 6 5.93 12.32 1.45
N GLU A 7 4.73 12.05 0.96
CA GLU A 7 3.48 12.31 1.69
C GLU A 7 3.30 11.33 2.84
N ILE A 8 3.56 10.04 2.61
CA ILE A 8 3.45 9.01 3.66
C ILE A 8 4.44 9.24 4.80
N ASP A 9 5.68 9.65 4.48
CA ASP A 9 6.70 9.95 5.47
C ASP A 9 6.34 11.15 6.37
N LYS A 10 5.51 12.08 5.86
CA LYS A 10 5.07 13.26 6.60
C LYS A 10 3.83 13.03 7.44
N ALA A 11 3.10 11.92 7.23
CA ALA A 11 1.89 11.62 7.96
C ALA A 11 2.16 11.56 9.47
N GLY A 12 1.44 12.36 10.26
CA GLY A 12 1.57 12.49 11.71
C GLY A 12 0.66 11.56 12.52
N SER A 13 -0.26 10.85 11.86
CA SER A 13 -1.21 9.93 12.50
C SER A 13 -1.53 8.72 11.62
N GLU A 14 -2.07 7.65 12.21
CA GLU A 14 -2.52 6.48 11.43
C GLU A 14 -3.64 6.84 10.45
N ASP A 15 -4.55 7.74 10.84
CA ASP A 15 -5.66 8.19 9.99
C ASP A 15 -5.15 8.90 8.72
N GLU A 16 -4.10 9.72 8.84
CA GLU A 16 -3.46 10.35 7.69
C GLU A 16 -2.82 9.34 6.73
N VAL A 17 -2.20 8.29 7.27
CA VAL A 17 -1.66 7.18 6.47
C VAL A 17 -2.78 6.42 5.76
N VAL A 18 -3.91 6.17 6.43
CA VAL A 18 -5.09 5.52 5.86
C VAL A 18 -5.71 6.33 4.74
N MET A 19 -5.87 7.65 4.91
CA MET A 19 -6.38 8.51 3.85
C MET A 19 -5.44 8.50 2.64
N SER A 20 -4.13 8.64 2.85
CA SER A 20 -3.15 8.58 1.75
C SER A 20 -3.23 7.26 0.99
N ALA A 21 -3.35 6.13 1.69
CA ALA A 21 -3.44 4.81 1.04
C ALA A 21 -4.71 4.64 0.20
N LYS A 22 -5.84 5.19 0.66
CA LYS A 22 -7.09 5.21 -0.12
C LYS A 22 -6.95 6.06 -1.38
N ASP A 23 -6.42 7.27 -1.24
CA ASP A 23 -6.22 8.19 -2.36
C ASP A 23 -5.24 7.60 -3.39
N TYR A 24 -4.18 6.95 -2.90
CA TYR A 24 -3.22 6.27 -3.75
C TYR A 24 -3.90 5.16 -4.58
N LEU A 25 -4.71 4.29 -3.97
CA LEU A 25 -5.42 3.21 -4.66
C LEU A 25 -6.41 3.70 -5.72
N VAL A 26 -7.02 4.88 -5.53
CA VAL A 26 -7.93 5.48 -6.52
C VAL A 26 -7.22 5.80 -7.84
N LEU A 27 -5.90 5.99 -7.82
CA LEU A 27 -5.12 6.25 -9.04
C LEU A 27 -4.91 5.02 -9.92
N TRP A 28 -5.16 3.82 -9.40
CA TRP A 28 -4.88 2.57 -10.11
C TRP A 28 -6.08 2.13 -10.93
N SER A 29 -5.83 1.84 -12.21
CA SER A 29 -6.84 1.22 -13.06
C SER A 29 -7.00 -0.27 -12.73
N PRO A 30 -8.19 -0.86 -12.96
CA PRO A 30 -8.40 -2.30 -12.79
C PRO A 30 -7.45 -3.17 -13.63
N HIS A 31 -6.95 -2.64 -14.75
CA HIS A 31 -5.99 -3.33 -15.61
C HIS A 31 -4.59 -3.40 -14.99
N GLU A 32 -4.15 -2.33 -14.31
CA GLU A 32 -2.87 -2.32 -13.59
C GLU A 32 -2.88 -3.28 -12.40
N LEU A 33 -4.04 -3.49 -11.79
CA LEU A 33 -4.25 -4.42 -10.68
C LEU A 33 -4.62 -5.84 -11.14
N GLN A 34 -4.67 -6.12 -12.45
CA GLN A 34 -5.24 -7.38 -12.98
C GLN A 34 -4.50 -8.63 -12.53
N ALA A 35 -3.24 -8.51 -12.14
CA ALA A 35 -2.43 -9.64 -11.73
C ALA A 35 -2.52 -9.90 -10.21
N LEU A 36 -3.16 -9.01 -9.46
CA LEU A 36 -3.55 -9.24 -8.08
C LEU A 36 -4.79 -10.13 -7.98
N THR A 37 -4.97 -10.80 -6.85
CA THR A 37 -6.20 -11.54 -6.55
C THR A 37 -7.39 -10.58 -6.40
N HIS A 38 -8.63 -11.09 -6.52
CA HIS A 38 -9.83 -10.25 -6.43
C HIS A 38 -9.90 -9.43 -5.13
N GLU A 39 -9.43 -10.00 -4.02
CA GLU A 39 -9.39 -9.31 -2.72
C GLU A 39 -8.31 -8.22 -2.64
N GLU A 40 -7.20 -8.37 -3.37
CA GLU A 40 -6.14 -7.36 -3.45
C GLU A 40 -6.44 -6.23 -4.44
N ARG A 41 -7.34 -6.45 -5.42
CA ARG A 41 -7.76 -5.40 -6.38
C ARG A 41 -8.68 -4.36 -5.77
N ALA A 42 -9.39 -4.72 -4.71
CA ALA A 42 -10.33 -3.85 -4.02
C ALA A 42 -10.18 -4.00 -2.51
N PRO A 43 -9.00 -3.68 -1.95
CA PRO A 43 -8.76 -3.84 -0.53
C PRO A 43 -9.62 -2.83 0.20
N LYS A 44 -10.37 -3.32 1.19
CA LYS A 44 -11.06 -2.44 2.13
C LYS A 44 -10.02 -1.98 3.15
N ILE A 45 -9.66 -0.70 3.10
CA ILE A 45 -8.78 -0.08 4.08
C ILE A 45 -9.67 0.72 5.03
N ASP A 46 -9.94 0.21 6.22
CA ASP A 46 -10.66 0.94 7.26
C ASP A 46 -9.70 1.53 8.29
N ASP A 47 -8.58 0.84 8.58
CA ASP A 47 -7.58 1.28 9.55
C ASP A 47 -6.13 0.90 9.16
N GLY A 48 -5.16 1.28 10.00
CA GLY A 48 -3.74 1.00 9.79
C GLY A 48 -3.37 -0.49 9.86
N THR A 49 -4.21 -1.33 10.44
CA THR A 49 -4.02 -2.79 10.46
C THR A 49 -4.29 -3.39 9.10
N ASP A 50 -5.30 -2.90 8.38
CA ASP A 50 -5.58 -3.32 7.00
C ASP A 50 -4.39 -3.04 6.07
N ILE A 51 -3.72 -1.89 6.27
CA ILE A 51 -2.50 -1.53 5.51
C ILE A 51 -1.38 -2.54 5.75
N VAL A 52 -1.15 -2.92 7.01
CA VAL A 52 -0.12 -3.90 7.38
C VAL A 52 -0.48 -5.29 6.83
N HIS A 53 -1.76 -5.66 6.82
CA HIS A 53 -2.20 -6.92 6.21
C HIS A 53 -2.05 -6.92 4.70
N LEU A 54 -2.39 -5.83 4.04
CA LEU A 54 -2.24 -5.67 2.60
C LEU A 54 -0.76 -5.71 2.18
N GLU A 55 0.12 -5.03 2.90
CA GLU A 55 1.58 -5.09 2.68
C GLU A 55 2.08 -6.54 2.73
N ARG A 56 1.70 -7.31 3.75
CA ARG A 56 2.10 -8.71 3.87
C ARG A 56 1.57 -9.56 2.70
N ARG A 57 0.30 -9.39 2.33
CA ARG A 57 -0.30 -10.12 1.20
C ARG A 57 0.38 -9.79 -0.12
N LEU A 58 0.65 -8.52 -0.37
CA LEU A 58 1.36 -8.06 -1.56
C LEU A 58 2.78 -8.65 -1.60
N ALA A 59 3.49 -8.68 -0.47
CA ALA A 59 4.81 -9.30 -0.38
C ALA A 59 4.76 -10.81 -0.66
N GLU A 60 3.75 -11.53 -0.16
CA GLU A 60 3.55 -12.96 -0.38
C GLU A 60 3.17 -13.27 -1.85
N GLY A 61 2.26 -12.49 -2.44
CA GLY A 61 1.78 -12.68 -3.81
C GLY A 61 2.75 -12.21 -4.89
N CYS A 62 3.66 -11.27 -4.58
CA CYS A 62 4.63 -10.77 -5.56
C CYS A 62 5.66 -11.83 -6.00
N TYR A 63 5.85 -12.90 -5.22
CA TYR A 63 6.79 -13.98 -5.58
C TYR A 63 6.32 -14.81 -6.79
N ASP A 64 5.01 -14.89 -7.04
CA ASP A 64 4.43 -15.70 -8.12
C ASP A 64 4.20 -14.90 -9.41
N MET A 65 4.58 -13.62 -9.40
CA MET A 65 4.26 -12.68 -10.46
C MET A 65 5.40 -12.57 -11.47
N PRO A 66 5.13 -12.61 -12.79
CA PRO A 66 6.17 -12.43 -13.78
C PRO A 66 6.82 -11.05 -13.61
N PRO A 67 8.15 -10.92 -13.81
CA PRO A 67 8.97 -9.75 -13.46
C PRO A 67 8.74 -8.49 -14.32
N GLN A 68 7.55 -8.32 -14.91
CA GLN A 68 7.29 -7.35 -15.98
C GLN A 68 6.23 -6.29 -15.64
N SER A 69 5.65 -6.28 -14.44
CA SER A 69 4.74 -5.21 -14.05
C SER A 69 5.45 -4.21 -13.14
N GLU A 70 6.18 -3.26 -13.72
CA GLU A 70 6.78 -2.11 -13.01
C GLU A 70 5.74 -1.41 -12.10
N HIS A 71 4.48 -1.39 -12.54
CA HIS A 71 3.35 -0.92 -11.76
C HIS A 71 3.18 -1.67 -10.42
N LEU A 72 3.26 -3.00 -10.39
CA LEU A 72 3.05 -3.71 -9.12
C LEU A 72 4.22 -3.56 -8.16
N GLU A 73 5.44 -3.40 -8.67
CA GLU A 73 6.59 -3.06 -7.83
C GLU A 73 6.38 -1.71 -7.13
N GLU A 74 5.83 -0.73 -7.84
CA GLU A 74 5.50 0.58 -7.28
C GLU A 74 4.39 0.50 -6.20
N LEU A 75 3.33 -0.29 -6.46
CA LEU A 75 2.28 -0.55 -5.48
C LEU A 75 2.81 -1.22 -4.21
N VAL A 76 3.63 -2.27 -4.37
CA VAL A 76 4.25 -3.01 -3.25
C VAL A 76 5.15 -2.07 -2.44
N THR A 77 5.96 -1.26 -3.13
CA THR A 77 6.88 -0.31 -2.49
C THR A 77 6.09 0.72 -1.67
N TYR A 78 5.03 1.29 -2.22
CA TYR A 78 4.18 2.23 -1.50
C TYR A 78 3.59 1.63 -0.21
N PHE A 79 2.99 0.44 -0.29
CA PHE A 79 2.39 -0.21 0.87
C PHE A 79 3.42 -0.67 1.91
N TRP A 80 4.64 -1.00 1.47
CA TRP A 80 5.76 -1.22 2.38
C TRP A 80 6.10 0.03 3.20
N HIS A 81 6.20 1.19 2.55
CA HIS A 81 6.43 2.47 3.24
C HIS A 81 5.28 2.84 4.17
N ALA A 82 4.03 2.70 3.73
CA ALA A 82 2.84 2.97 4.54
C ALA A 82 2.81 2.09 5.81
N ALA A 83 3.06 0.79 5.67
CA ALA A 83 3.12 -0.13 6.80
C ALA A 83 4.28 0.20 7.75
N SER A 84 5.43 0.62 7.23
CA SER A 84 6.55 1.11 8.06
C SER A 84 6.13 2.31 8.88
N ARG A 85 5.46 3.30 8.26
CA ARG A 85 4.99 4.51 8.95
C ARG A 85 3.97 4.20 10.05
N ILE A 86 3.01 3.31 9.80
CA ILE A 86 2.07 2.84 10.84
C ILE A 86 2.83 2.26 12.04
N ARG A 87 3.83 1.41 11.80
CA ARG A 87 4.62 0.78 12.86
C ARG A 87 5.43 1.82 13.66
N GLU A 88 5.94 2.86 13.01
CA GLU A 88 6.64 3.97 13.69
C GLU A 88 5.70 4.77 14.59
N LEU A 89 4.53 5.18 14.06
CA LEU A 89 3.54 5.95 14.81
C LEU A 89 3.06 5.18 16.05
N ARG A 90 2.80 3.87 15.92
CA ARG A 90 2.42 3.00 17.03
C ARG A 90 3.48 2.86 18.11
N ARG A 91 4.77 2.95 17.75
CA ARG A 91 5.88 2.90 18.72
C ARG A 91 6.09 4.23 19.44
N ALA A 92 5.62 5.33 18.85
CA ALA A 92 5.74 6.68 19.41
C ALA A 92 4.54 7.08 20.28
N ALA A 93 3.45 6.30 20.26
CA ALA A 93 2.26 6.44 21.10
C ALA A 93 2.42 5.75 22.46
#